data_AF-F9WRX7-F1
#
_entry.id   AF-F9WRX7-F1
#
_cell.length_a   1.000
_cell.length_b   1.000
_cell.length_c   1.000
_cell.angle_alpha   90.00
_cell.angle_beta   90.00
_cell.angle_gamma   90.00
#
_symmetry.space_group_name_H-M   'P 1'
#
loop_
_entity.id
_entity.type
_entity.pdbx_description
1 polymer ?
#
loop_
_entity_poly.entity_id
_entity_poly.type
_entity_poly.pdbx_seq_one_letter_code
_entity_poly.pdbx_strand_id
1 'polypeptide(L)'
;MPRLAGLGGQEADTHMRGSMQLHRHSGVNELVRILPCTCGRAALDAQWRLLLIFVDAERNPGPQKRGAQWNSRGLSQAKRVAVERRLHADIVLFCLLQETHLASAKCAALKIGGYRHVAQARTPYGTWVSILIRDEVGVEVGVLERKEPERATVTLRYSANVSLTITSAYFPRRTDVSSESLDTLLGASASLAAGADVNSHHVLWDPLRPSDDKGECIVDWCVQNDLSIASPGSATRLQHGTAALSSPDVLLCRD
;
A
#
# COMPACT_ATOMS: atom_id res chain seq x y z
N MET A 1 69.04 -64.08 11.38
CA MET A 1 68.90 -65.02 12.53
C MET A 1 69.83 -64.52 13.64
N PRO A 2 69.46 -64.43 14.94
CA PRO A 2 68.16 -64.54 15.65
C PRO A 2 67.90 -63.35 16.65
N ARG A 3 66.64 -63.02 17.04
CA ARG A 3 65.90 -63.24 18.34
C ARG A 3 66.50 -62.56 19.60
N LEU A 4 65.79 -62.07 20.63
CA LEU A 4 64.37 -61.89 21.03
C LEU A 4 64.32 -61.11 22.37
N ALA A 5 63.09 -60.73 22.79
CA ALA A 5 62.57 -60.39 24.15
C ALA A 5 62.44 -58.88 24.47
N GLY A 6 61.29 -58.32 24.88
CA GLY A 6 59.94 -58.84 25.17
C GLY A 6 59.48 -58.58 26.61
N LEU A 7 58.25 -58.03 26.76
CA LEU A 7 57.35 -57.89 27.95
C LEU A 7 57.42 -56.55 28.72
N GLY A 8 56.33 -55.81 29.00
CA GLY A 8 54.90 -55.91 28.67
C GLY A 8 53.99 -55.20 29.71
N GLY A 9 52.91 -54.53 29.24
CA GLY A 9 51.63 -54.15 29.90
C GLY A 9 51.61 -53.37 31.24
N GLN A 10 50.57 -52.66 31.71
CA GLN A 10 49.20 -52.30 31.28
C GLN A 10 48.59 -51.31 32.32
N GLU A 11 47.46 -50.68 31.98
CA GLU A 11 46.49 -49.86 32.78
C GLU A 11 46.72 -48.34 32.95
N ALA A 12 45.79 -47.55 32.40
CA ALA A 12 44.84 -46.73 33.18
C ALA A 12 43.73 -46.14 32.28
N ASP A 13 42.54 -46.04 32.86
CA ASP A 13 41.22 -45.88 32.25
C ASP A 13 40.64 -44.47 32.48
N THR A 14 39.68 -44.08 31.63
CA THR A 14 38.67 -43.00 31.78
C THR A 14 39.11 -41.52 31.93
N HIS A 15 38.60 -40.62 31.08
CA HIS A 15 37.37 -39.86 31.37
C HIS A 15 37.04 -38.86 30.24
N MET A 16 35.79 -38.91 29.76
CA MET A 16 35.15 -37.95 28.87
C MET A 16 34.91 -36.61 29.59
N ARG A 17 35.25 -35.48 28.97
CA ARG A 17 34.55 -34.20 29.22
C ARG A 17 34.60 -33.31 27.98
N GLY A 18 33.41 -33.01 27.48
CA GLY A 18 33.16 -32.42 26.17
C GLY A 18 33.68 -30.99 26.00
N SER A 19 34.07 -30.72 24.75
CA SER A 19 34.08 -29.39 24.15
C SER A 19 33.14 -29.47 22.95
N MET A 20 31.86 -29.18 23.20
CA MET A 20 30.93 -28.78 22.14
C MET A 20 31.43 -27.43 21.63
N GLN A 21 32.23 -27.44 20.56
CA GLN A 21 32.40 -26.24 19.76
C GLN A 21 31.08 -25.99 19.03
N LEU A 22 30.29 -25.05 19.54
CA LEU A 22 29.19 -24.45 18.80
C LEU A 22 29.75 -23.95 17.47
N HIS A 23 29.36 -24.60 16.38
CA HIS A 23 29.38 -24.01 15.06
C HIS A 23 28.50 -22.76 15.10
N ARG A 24 29.12 -21.60 15.33
CA ARG A 24 28.54 -20.30 14.97
C ARG A 24 28.47 -20.28 13.45
N HIS A 25 27.31 -20.63 12.91
CA HIS A 25 26.91 -20.16 11.59
C HIS A 25 26.88 -18.64 11.63
N SER A 26 27.99 -18.01 11.24
CA SER A 26 28.01 -16.62 10.84
C SER A 26 27.25 -16.54 9.51
N GLY A 27 25.98 -16.17 9.59
CA GLY A 27 25.16 -15.81 8.43
C GLY A 27 25.72 -14.56 7.79
N VAL A 28 26.75 -14.73 6.96
CA VAL A 28 27.20 -13.70 6.03
C VAL A 28 26.17 -13.70 4.90
N ASN A 29 25.23 -12.74 4.99
CA ASN A 29 24.34 -12.40 3.89
C ASN A 29 25.18 -12.18 2.63
N GLU A 30 25.06 -13.11 1.69
CA GLU A 30 25.60 -13.01 0.35
C GLU A 30 24.82 -11.90 -0.38
N LEU A 31 25.26 -10.66 -0.18
CA LEU A 31 24.84 -9.48 -0.92
C LEU A 31 25.37 -9.65 -2.35
N VAL A 32 24.58 -10.32 -3.19
CA VAL A 32 24.74 -10.29 -4.64
C VAL A 32 24.71 -8.83 -5.07
N ARG A 33 25.90 -8.25 -5.31
CA ARG A 33 26.07 -6.90 -5.84
C ARG A 33 25.64 -6.90 -7.30
N ILE A 34 24.34 -6.71 -7.53
CA ILE A 34 23.85 -6.30 -8.85
C ILE A 34 24.17 -4.81 -8.99
N LEU A 35 25.08 -4.48 -9.90
CA LEU A 35 25.41 -3.11 -10.29
C LEU A 35 24.13 -2.35 -10.70
N PRO A 36 23.80 -1.18 -10.11
CA PRO A 36 22.60 -0.45 -10.47
C PRO A 36 22.78 0.20 -11.84
N CYS A 37 22.09 -0.35 -12.84
CA CYS A 37 21.80 0.32 -14.08
C CYS A 37 21.04 1.63 -13.79
N THR A 38 21.21 2.63 -14.65
CA THR A 38 20.59 3.97 -14.53
C THR A 38 19.05 3.93 -14.52
N CYS A 39 18.43 2.80 -14.87
CA CYS A 39 17.01 2.51 -14.71
C CYS A 39 16.60 2.07 -13.29
N GLY A 40 17.54 1.65 -12.43
CA GLY A 40 17.30 1.27 -11.04
C GLY A 40 17.10 2.45 -10.07
N ARG A 41 17.39 3.70 -10.49
CA ARG A 41 17.04 4.92 -9.73
C ARG A 41 15.62 5.42 -9.97
N ALA A 42 14.87 4.78 -10.87
CA ALA A 42 13.42 4.85 -10.89
C ALA A 42 12.80 3.82 -9.92
N ALA A 43 13.55 3.37 -8.91
CA ALA A 43 13.03 2.58 -7.81
C ALA A 43 11.86 3.34 -7.17
N LEU A 44 10.71 2.68 -7.23
CA LEU A 44 9.53 2.90 -6.39
C LEU A 44 9.96 3.01 -4.93
N ASP A 45 10.26 4.21 -4.45
CA ASP A 45 10.71 4.37 -3.06
C ASP A 45 9.90 5.50 -2.40
N ALA A 46 9.27 5.12 -1.28
CA ALA A 46 8.38 5.88 -0.38
C ALA A 46 6.85 5.92 -0.63
N GLN A 47 6.29 5.58 -1.79
CA GLN A 47 4.86 5.91 -2.05
C GLN A 47 3.90 4.76 -2.43
N TRP A 48 4.39 3.58 -2.82
CA TRP A 48 3.51 2.45 -3.17
C TRP A 48 3.05 1.71 -1.91
N ARG A 49 1.75 1.78 -1.57
CA ARG A 49 1.17 0.97 -0.49
C ARG A 49 0.26 -0.12 -1.04
N LEU A 50 0.66 -1.37 -0.80
CA LEU A 50 -0.18 -2.54 -1.03
C LEU A 50 -1.22 -2.62 0.10
N LEU A 51 -2.49 -2.77 -0.24
CA LEU A 51 -3.59 -2.99 0.69
C LEU A 51 -3.95 -4.48 0.67
N LEU A 52 -4.02 -5.09 1.85
CA LEU A 52 -4.73 -6.35 2.05
C LEU A 52 -6.10 -5.96 2.61
N ILE A 53 -7.16 -6.09 1.80
CA ILE A 53 -8.53 -5.83 2.27
C ILE A 53 -9.18 -7.19 2.47
N PHE A 54 -9.31 -7.57 3.73
CA PHE A 54 -10.03 -8.78 4.13
C PHE A 54 -11.52 -8.48 4.12
N VAL A 55 -12.17 -8.57 2.95
CA VAL A 55 -13.64 -8.68 2.95
C VAL A 55 -13.95 -10.08 3.48
N ASP A 56 -14.47 -10.16 4.70
CA ASP A 56 -14.83 -11.40 5.36
C ASP A 56 -15.65 -12.30 4.41
N ALA A 57 -15.13 -13.50 4.18
CA ALA A 57 -15.81 -14.55 3.46
C ALA A 57 -15.99 -15.68 4.47
N GLU A 58 -17.17 -15.74 5.07
CA GLU A 58 -17.57 -16.82 5.95
C GLU A 58 -17.04 -18.17 5.41
N ARG A 59 -16.12 -18.76 6.17
CA ARG A 59 -15.71 -20.17 6.12
C ARG A 59 -15.06 -20.73 4.85
N ASN A 60 -14.59 -19.91 3.92
CA ASN A 60 -13.72 -20.37 2.83
C ASN A 60 -12.85 -19.22 2.29
N PRO A 61 -11.52 -19.21 2.49
CA PRO A 61 -10.68 -18.14 1.98
C PRO A 61 -10.54 -18.34 0.47
N GLY A 62 -11.47 -17.78 -0.30
CA GLY A 62 -11.23 -17.48 -1.70
C GLY A 62 -9.96 -16.63 -1.85
N PRO A 63 -9.45 -16.44 -3.08
CA PRO A 63 -8.21 -15.71 -3.30
C PRO A 63 -8.26 -14.35 -2.62
N GLN A 64 -7.21 -14.04 -1.83
CA GLN A 64 -7.08 -12.80 -1.06
C GLN A 64 -7.40 -11.60 -1.95
N LYS A 65 -8.38 -10.79 -1.55
CA LYS A 65 -8.72 -9.54 -2.24
C LYS A 65 -7.68 -8.49 -1.86
N ARG A 66 -6.95 -7.97 -2.85
CA ARG A 66 -5.86 -7.01 -2.62
C ARG A 66 -6.19 -5.68 -3.27
N GLY A 67 -6.15 -4.61 -2.49
CA GLY A 67 -6.22 -3.24 -3.00
C GLY A 67 -4.81 -2.63 -3.07
N ALA A 68 -4.71 -1.40 -3.55
CA ALA A 68 -3.51 -0.57 -3.41
C ALA A 68 -3.94 0.89 -3.30
N GLN A 69 -3.12 1.71 -2.64
CA GLN A 69 -3.27 3.16 -2.65
C GLN A 69 -1.93 3.81 -3.01
N TRP A 70 -1.99 4.85 -3.84
CA TRP A 70 -0.81 5.59 -4.23
C TRP A 70 -1.09 7.03 -4.66
N ASN A 71 -0.58 7.99 -3.88
CA ASN A 71 -0.37 9.36 -4.36
C ASN A 71 0.83 9.38 -5.32
N SER A 72 0.54 9.48 -6.61
CA SER A 72 1.51 9.29 -7.68
C SER A 72 2.35 10.53 -7.99
N ARG A 73 1.95 11.73 -7.57
CA ARG A 73 2.62 13.01 -7.90
C ARG A 73 3.02 13.11 -9.38
N GLY A 74 2.04 12.91 -10.25
CA GLY A 74 2.19 12.82 -11.69
C GLY A 74 2.51 11.40 -12.17
N LEU A 75 1.67 10.87 -13.05
CA LEU A 75 1.78 9.52 -13.60
C LEU A 75 2.54 9.50 -14.94
N SER A 76 3.88 9.62 -14.85
CA SER A 76 4.81 9.54 -16.00
C SER A 76 4.80 8.15 -16.66
N GLN A 77 5.34 8.04 -17.88
CA GLN A 77 5.39 6.74 -18.58
C GLN A 77 6.15 5.67 -17.79
N ALA A 78 7.29 6.03 -17.19
CA ALA A 78 8.07 5.10 -16.37
C ALA A 78 7.27 4.62 -15.15
N LYS A 79 6.55 5.53 -14.47
CA LYS A 79 5.65 5.19 -13.35
C LYS A 79 4.52 4.26 -13.79
N ARG A 80 3.96 4.44 -14.98
CA ARG A 80 2.92 3.54 -15.53
C ARG A 80 3.44 2.12 -15.75
N VAL A 81 4.62 1.97 -16.32
CA VAL A 81 5.22 0.63 -16.53
C VAL A 81 5.55 -0.03 -15.18
N ALA A 82 6.07 0.74 -14.23
CA ALA A 82 6.38 0.25 -12.90
C ALA A 82 5.11 -0.18 -12.13
N VAL A 83 4.06 0.65 -12.18
CA VAL A 83 2.79 0.36 -11.51
C VAL A 83 2.11 -0.86 -12.10
N GLU A 84 2.08 -0.98 -13.43
CA GLU A 84 1.51 -2.13 -14.12
C GLU A 84 2.19 -3.43 -13.69
N ARG A 85 3.53 -3.48 -13.73
CA ARG A 85 4.29 -4.66 -13.28
C ARG A 85 3.98 -5.02 -11.83
N ARG A 86 3.88 -4.01 -10.96
CA ARG A 86 3.62 -4.20 -9.53
C ARG A 86 2.21 -4.69 -9.25
N LEU A 87 1.22 -4.11 -9.93
CA LEU A 87 -0.19 -4.53 -9.88
C LEU A 87 -0.35 -6.01 -10.24
N HIS A 88 0.35 -6.47 -11.29
CA HIS A 88 0.34 -7.88 -11.69
C HIS A 88 1.10 -8.78 -10.71
N ALA A 89 2.30 -8.38 -10.28
CA ALA A 89 3.11 -9.17 -9.35
C ALA A 89 2.42 -9.38 -7.99
N ASP A 90 1.73 -8.35 -7.50
CA ASP A 90 1.05 -8.38 -6.20
C ASP A 90 -0.41 -8.88 -6.29
N ILE A 91 -0.92 -9.17 -7.50
CA ILE A 91 -2.31 -9.60 -7.77
C ILE A 91 -3.32 -8.60 -7.20
N VAL A 92 -3.14 -7.32 -7.54
CA VAL A 92 -3.99 -6.23 -7.05
C VAL A 92 -5.31 -6.20 -7.81
N LEU A 93 -6.45 -6.16 -7.12
CA LEU A 93 -7.77 -6.06 -7.73
C LEU A 93 -8.14 -4.63 -8.08
N PHE A 94 -7.72 -3.66 -7.27
CA PHE A 94 -7.92 -2.24 -7.55
C PHE A 94 -6.83 -1.38 -6.95
N CYS A 95 -6.58 -0.20 -7.53
CA CYS A 95 -5.63 0.77 -7.04
C CYS A 95 -6.24 2.18 -7.03
N LEU A 96 -6.19 2.81 -5.86
CA LEU A 96 -6.67 4.16 -5.59
C LEU A 96 -5.52 5.14 -5.80
N LEU A 97 -5.64 5.97 -6.84
CA LEU A 97 -4.58 6.90 -7.25
C LEU A 97 -4.94 8.35 -6.93
N GLN A 98 -3.98 9.09 -6.38
CA GLN A 98 -4.05 10.53 -6.16
C GLN A 98 -2.91 11.26 -6.90
N GLU A 99 -3.07 12.57 -7.06
CA GLU A 99 -2.22 13.49 -7.81
C GLU A 99 -1.74 12.94 -9.17
N THR A 100 -2.61 12.36 -10.01
CA THR A 100 -2.13 11.74 -11.27
C THR A 100 -1.64 12.74 -12.33
N HIS A 101 -2.15 13.98 -12.28
CA HIS A 101 -1.80 15.11 -13.14
C HIS A 101 -1.90 14.78 -14.64
N LEU A 102 -2.83 13.89 -15.02
CA LEU A 102 -3.04 13.54 -16.43
C LEU A 102 -3.91 14.61 -17.10
N ALA A 103 -3.37 15.23 -18.15
CA ALA A 103 -4.15 16.07 -19.06
C ALA A 103 -5.29 15.25 -19.70
N SER A 104 -6.39 15.93 -20.09
CA SER A 104 -7.63 15.27 -20.53
C SER A 104 -7.44 14.17 -21.57
N ALA A 105 -6.73 14.45 -22.67
CA ALA A 105 -6.46 13.44 -23.70
C ALA A 105 -5.64 12.25 -23.17
N LYS A 106 -4.65 12.49 -22.30
CA LYS A 106 -3.83 11.42 -21.71
C LYS A 106 -4.59 10.61 -20.65
N CYS A 107 -5.54 11.23 -19.96
CA CYS A 107 -6.41 10.57 -19.00
C CYS A 107 -7.37 9.60 -19.70
N ALA A 108 -8.04 10.07 -20.76
CA ALA A 108 -8.94 9.26 -21.58
C ALA A 108 -8.22 8.11 -22.30
N ALA A 109 -6.97 8.34 -22.71
CA ALA A 109 -6.15 7.35 -23.40
C ALA A 109 -5.27 6.50 -22.46
N LEU A 110 -5.38 6.64 -21.13
CA LEU A 110 -4.55 5.86 -20.21
C LEU A 110 -4.91 4.38 -20.31
N LYS A 111 -3.91 3.56 -20.60
CA LYS A 111 -4.03 2.09 -20.62
C LYS A 111 -3.01 1.50 -19.66
N ILE A 112 -3.48 0.58 -18.83
CA ILE A 112 -2.70 -0.30 -17.96
C ILE A 112 -3.21 -1.70 -18.27
N GLY A 113 -2.37 -2.61 -18.76
CA GLY A 113 -2.82 -3.90 -19.28
C GLY A 113 -3.55 -4.73 -18.21
N GLY A 114 -4.76 -5.19 -18.50
CA GLY A 114 -5.61 -5.95 -17.57
C GLY A 114 -6.32 -5.11 -16.51
N TYR A 115 -6.26 -3.77 -16.62
CA TYR A 115 -6.94 -2.85 -15.72
C TYR A 115 -7.76 -1.79 -16.48
N ARG A 116 -9.01 -1.65 -16.07
CA ARG A 116 -9.87 -0.52 -16.40
C ARG A 116 -9.47 0.70 -15.59
N HIS A 117 -9.44 1.85 -16.24
CA HIS A 117 -9.18 3.14 -15.61
C HIS A 117 -10.48 3.94 -15.45
N VAL A 118 -10.77 4.38 -14.23
CA VAL A 118 -11.90 5.25 -13.89
C VAL A 118 -11.35 6.58 -13.39
N ALA A 119 -11.57 7.64 -14.17
CA ALA A 119 -11.07 8.97 -13.87
C ALA A 119 -11.85 10.05 -14.62
N GLN A 120 -11.80 11.28 -14.11
CA GLN A 120 -12.24 12.46 -14.84
C GLN A 120 -11.13 13.50 -14.86
N ALA A 121 -10.64 13.86 -16.04
CA ALA A 121 -9.68 14.95 -16.15
C ALA A 121 -10.34 16.32 -16.16
N ARG A 122 -9.63 17.31 -15.60
CA ARG A 122 -9.95 18.73 -15.70
C ARG A 122 -9.22 19.37 -16.88
N THR A 123 -9.90 20.27 -17.58
CA THR A 123 -9.27 21.27 -18.43
C THR A 123 -9.10 22.57 -17.62
N PRO A 124 -7.95 23.26 -17.67
CA PRO A 124 -6.65 22.86 -18.23
C PRO A 124 -5.76 21.99 -17.29
N TYR A 125 -6.15 21.78 -16.03
CA TYR A 125 -5.23 21.38 -14.95
C TYR A 125 -5.01 19.85 -14.75
N GLY A 126 -5.72 18.97 -15.47
CA GLY A 126 -5.58 17.51 -15.38
C GLY A 126 -6.47 16.84 -14.30
N THR A 127 -6.36 15.51 -14.14
CA THR A 127 -7.01 14.74 -13.04
C THR A 127 -6.15 14.73 -11.80
N TRP A 128 -6.77 14.86 -10.62
CA TRP A 128 -6.08 14.64 -9.35
C TRP A 128 -6.31 13.22 -8.87
N VAL A 129 -7.51 12.68 -8.99
CA VAL A 129 -7.82 11.30 -8.54
C VAL A 129 -8.22 10.38 -9.67
N SER A 130 -7.86 9.10 -9.54
CA SER A 130 -8.36 8.01 -10.38
C SER A 130 -8.35 6.67 -9.67
N ILE A 131 -9.03 5.69 -10.27
CA ILE A 131 -9.05 4.31 -9.81
C ILE A 131 -8.66 3.39 -10.97
N LEU A 132 -7.77 2.43 -10.71
CA LEU A 132 -7.52 1.29 -11.59
C LEU A 132 -8.25 0.06 -11.03
N ILE A 133 -8.91 -0.72 -11.87
CA ILE A 133 -9.69 -1.90 -11.48
C ILE A 133 -9.35 -3.03 -12.43
N ARG A 134 -9.00 -4.20 -11.91
CA ARG A 134 -8.69 -5.38 -12.72
C ARG A 134 -9.91 -5.76 -13.57
N ASP A 135 -9.71 -6.04 -14.86
CA ASP A 135 -10.80 -6.19 -15.83
C ASP A 135 -11.81 -7.31 -15.49
N GLU A 136 -11.37 -8.31 -14.73
CA GLU A 136 -12.18 -9.44 -14.27
C GLU A 136 -13.18 -9.07 -13.15
N VAL A 137 -13.01 -7.91 -12.51
CA VAL A 137 -13.85 -7.46 -11.40
C VAL A 137 -15.09 -6.74 -11.93
N GLY A 138 -16.27 -7.17 -11.48
CA GLY A 138 -17.54 -6.52 -11.80
C GLY A 138 -17.61 -5.11 -11.21
N VAL A 139 -18.05 -4.15 -12.02
CA VAL A 139 -18.24 -2.73 -11.64
C VAL A 139 -19.67 -2.33 -11.96
N GLU A 140 -20.40 -1.80 -10.98
CA GLU A 140 -21.81 -1.41 -11.15
C GLU A 140 -21.99 0.09 -11.36
N VAL A 141 -21.37 0.88 -10.48
CA VAL A 141 -21.58 2.33 -10.41
C VAL A 141 -20.22 3.00 -10.28
N GLY A 142 -19.99 4.03 -11.09
CA GLY A 142 -18.85 4.93 -10.96
C GLY A 142 -19.34 6.37 -10.80
N VAL A 143 -18.88 7.05 -9.75
CA VAL A 143 -19.15 8.46 -9.49
C VAL A 143 -17.81 9.21 -9.48
N LEU A 144 -17.78 10.36 -10.16
CA LEU A 144 -16.63 11.24 -10.22
C LEU A 144 -17.10 12.61 -9.76
N GLU A 145 -16.55 13.11 -8.65
CA GLU A 145 -16.92 14.40 -8.08
C GLU A 145 -15.70 15.30 -7.95
N ARG A 146 -15.91 16.57 -8.34
CA ARG A 146 -14.87 17.61 -8.41
C ARG A 146 -15.00 18.65 -7.30
N LYS A 147 -16.04 18.55 -6.48
CA LYS A 147 -16.14 19.34 -5.25
C LYS A 147 -15.11 18.83 -4.26
N GLU A 148 -14.83 19.58 -3.21
CA GLU A 148 -13.91 19.14 -2.16
C GLU A 148 -14.62 18.09 -1.27
N PRO A 149 -14.01 16.92 -1.02
CA PRO A 149 -12.76 16.41 -1.64
C PRO A 149 -12.95 15.96 -3.08
N GLU A 150 -11.95 16.21 -3.94
CA GLU A 150 -11.97 15.64 -5.28
C GLU A 150 -11.89 14.13 -5.15
N ARG A 151 -12.85 13.41 -5.74
CA ARG A 151 -13.01 11.97 -5.52
C ARG A 151 -13.46 11.21 -6.75
N ALA A 152 -13.00 9.97 -6.82
CA ALA A 152 -13.55 8.94 -7.68
C ALA A 152 -14.05 7.81 -6.79
N THR A 153 -15.29 7.37 -6.99
CA THR A 153 -15.92 6.30 -6.23
C THR A 153 -16.45 5.25 -7.18
N VAL A 154 -16.21 3.98 -6.87
CA VAL A 154 -16.71 2.85 -7.65
C VAL A 154 -17.25 1.77 -6.73
N THR A 155 -18.38 1.17 -7.08
CA THR A 155 -18.87 -0.05 -6.41
C THR A 155 -18.42 -1.29 -7.18
N LEU A 156 -17.59 -2.11 -6.53
CA LEU A 156 -17.19 -3.42 -7.01
C LEU A 156 -18.25 -4.45 -6.60
N ARG A 157 -18.72 -5.26 -7.55
CA ARG A 157 -19.64 -6.37 -7.28
C ARG A 157 -18.90 -7.70 -7.39
N TYR A 158 -18.83 -8.44 -6.28
CA TYR A 158 -18.25 -9.78 -6.24
C TYR A 158 -19.31 -10.87 -6.40
N SER A 159 -20.53 -10.65 -5.88
CA SER A 159 -21.67 -11.55 -6.04
C SER A 159 -22.99 -10.77 -5.94
N ALA A 160 -24.13 -11.46 -5.98
CA ALA A 160 -25.44 -10.82 -5.88
C ALA A 160 -25.58 -9.92 -4.64
N ASN A 161 -24.98 -10.34 -3.51
CA ASN A 161 -25.15 -9.72 -2.19
C ASN A 161 -23.82 -9.21 -1.58
N VAL A 162 -22.70 -9.35 -2.29
CA VAL A 162 -21.38 -8.92 -1.80
C VAL A 162 -20.84 -7.85 -2.72
N SER A 163 -20.82 -6.61 -2.23
CA SER A 163 -20.26 -5.44 -2.90
C SER A 163 -19.27 -4.71 -1.99
N LEU A 164 -18.34 -3.99 -2.60
CA LEU A 164 -17.39 -3.12 -1.91
C LEU A 164 -17.40 -1.76 -2.60
N THR A 165 -17.70 -0.69 -1.86
CA THR A 165 -17.50 0.66 -2.39
C THR A 165 -16.07 1.10 -2.17
N ILE A 166 -15.36 1.41 -3.26
CA ILE A 166 -13.99 1.91 -3.21
C ILE A 166 -13.94 3.39 -3.60
N THR A 167 -13.19 4.19 -2.86
CA THR A 167 -13.07 5.63 -3.13
C THR A 167 -11.62 6.07 -3.12
N SER A 168 -11.17 6.73 -4.19
CA SER A 168 -9.93 7.51 -4.20
C SER A 168 -10.28 8.98 -3.99
N ALA A 169 -9.68 9.63 -2.99
CA ALA A 169 -9.95 11.02 -2.67
C ALA A 169 -8.67 11.86 -2.49
N TYR A 170 -8.76 13.15 -2.76
CA TYR A 170 -7.71 14.11 -2.52
C TYR A 170 -8.28 15.35 -1.81
N PHE A 171 -7.75 15.65 -0.63
CA PHE A 171 -8.08 16.86 0.10
C PHE A 171 -6.94 17.88 -0.05
N PRO A 172 -7.23 19.11 -0.49
CA PRO A 172 -6.21 20.15 -0.55
C PRO A 172 -5.65 20.50 0.84
N ARG A 173 -4.40 20.96 0.83
CA ARG A 173 -3.60 21.24 2.04
C ARG A 173 -4.14 22.36 2.93
N ARG A 174 -4.90 23.31 2.36
CA ARG A 174 -5.39 24.52 3.05
C ARG A 174 -6.91 24.51 3.26
N THR A 175 -7.55 23.40 2.95
CA THR A 175 -8.99 23.25 3.09
C THR A 175 -9.25 22.51 4.40
N ASP A 176 -10.01 23.15 5.29
CA ASP A 176 -10.58 22.51 6.47
C ASP A 176 -11.50 21.37 6.04
N VAL A 177 -11.68 20.38 6.92
CA VAL A 177 -12.56 19.25 6.64
C VAL A 177 -13.84 19.42 7.47
N SER A 178 -14.98 19.21 6.83
CA SER A 178 -16.28 19.14 7.51
C SER A 178 -16.81 17.72 7.46
N SER A 179 -17.70 17.36 8.40
CA SER A 179 -18.40 16.07 8.36
C SER A 179 -19.12 15.88 7.03
N GLU A 180 -19.78 16.91 6.49
CA GLU A 180 -20.45 16.84 5.17
C GLU A 180 -19.48 16.44 4.06
N SER A 181 -18.26 17.00 4.05
CA SER A 181 -17.24 16.64 3.06
C SER A 181 -16.73 15.20 3.23
N LEU A 182 -16.63 14.72 4.47
CA LEU A 182 -16.21 13.35 4.78
C LEU A 182 -17.31 12.32 4.51
N ASP A 183 -18.58 12.66 4.75
CA ASP A 183 -19.75 11.81 4.50
C ASP A 183 -19.83 11.37 3.03
N THR A 184 -19.27 12.17 2.11
CA THR A 184 -19.14 11.80 0.70
C THR A 184 -18.30 10.53 0.46
N LEU A 185 -17.47 10.11 1.44
CA LEU A 185 -16.63 8.92 1.38
C LEU A 185 -17.35 7.64 1.81
N LEU A 186 -18.49 7.71 2.51
CA LEU A 186 -19.20 6.56 3.07
C LEU A 186 -19.76 5.60 2.01
N GLY A 187 -19.91 6.08 0.77
CA GLY A 187 -20.40 5.25 -0.32
C GLY A 187 -21.83 4.74 -0.09
N ALA A 188 -22.26 3.80 -0.94
CA ALA A 188 -23.61 3.24 -0.87
C ALA A 188 -23.64 1.81 -0.31
N SER A 189 -22.49 1.14 -0.21
CA SER A 189 -22.39 -0.24 0.31
C SER A 189 -22.10 -0.27 1.81
N ALA A 190 -22.50 -1.36 2.47
CA ALA A 190 -22.09 -1.66 3.84
C ALA A 190 -20.56 -1.69 3.95
N SER A 191 -19.90 -2.51 3.12
CA SER A 191 -18.45 -2.55 3.06
C SER A 191 -17.87 -1.44 2.19
N LEU A 192 -16.82 -0.77 2.67
CA LEU A 192 -16.10 0.27 1.92
C LEU A 192 -14.61 0.28 2.18
N ALA A 193 -13.86 0.81 1.21
CA ALA A 193 -12.47 1.19 1.35
C ALA A 193 -12.20 2.55 0.68
N ALA A 194 -11.78 3.54 1.46
CA ALA A 194 -11.46 4.87 0.98
C ALA A 194 -9.97 5.18 1.21
N GLY A 195 -9.24 5.40 0.13
CA GLY A 195 -7.86 5.85 0.15
C GLY A 195 -7.79 7.33 -0.18
N ALA A 196 -7.25 8.12 0.73
CA ALA A 196 -7.18 9.57 0.59
C ALA A 196 -5.78 10.12 0.86
N ASP A 197 -5.34 11.11 0.08
CA ASP A 197 -4.35 12.07 0.55
C ASP A 197 -5.11 13.18 1.27
N VAL A 198 -5.08 13.16 2.61
CA VAL A 198 -5.79 14.13 3.44
C VAL A 198 -4.97 15.38 3.72
N ASN A 199 -3.68 15.36 3.36
CA ASN A 199 -2.74 16.45 3.59
C ASN A 199 -2.73 16.94 5.04
N SER A 200 -2.96 16.03 5.98
CA SER A 200 -3.10 16.27 7.42
C SER A 200 -2.50 15.09 8.19
N HIS A 201 -2.23 15.33 9.48
CA HIS A 201 -1.51 14.43 10.35
C HIS A 201 -2.35 14.07 11.57
N HIS A 202 -2.32 12.79 11.94
CA HIS A 202 -2.80 12.32 13.23
C HIS A 202 -1.95 11.12 13.65
N VAL A 203 -1.68 10.99 14.94
CA VAL A 203 -0.79 9.95 15.50
C VAL A 203 -1.22 8.51 15.16
N LEU A 204 -2.51 8.29 14.85
CA LEU A 204 -3.05 6.98 14.47
C LEU A 204 -2.60 6.50 13.08
N TRP A 205 -2.23 7.40 12.16
CA TRP A 205 -1.74 7.00 10.82
C TRP A 205 -0.39 7.61 10.46
N ASP A 206 0.00 8.72 11.09
CA ASP A 206 1.29 9.38 10.93
C ASP A 206 1.98 9.56 12.28
N PRO A 207 2.58 8.50 12.86
CA PRO A 207 3.24 8.58 14.17
C PRO A 207 4.50 9.47 14.16
N LEU A 208 4.91 9.97 12.99
CA LEU A 208 6.09 10.81 12.81
C LEU A 208 5.78 12.31 12.99
N ARG A 209 4.51 12.68 13.09
CA ARG A 209 4.03 14.06 13.19
C ARG A 209 2.99 14.17 14.31
N PRO A 210 2.92 15.32 15.01
CA PRO A 210 1.81 15.57 15.93
C PRO A 210 0.50 15.65 15.15
N SER A 211 -0.61 15.35 15.82
CA SER A 211 -1.95 15.57 15.26
C SER A 211 -2.19 17.06 14.98
N ASP A 212 -2.90 17.33 13.89
CA ASP A 212 -3.47 18.64 13.59
C ASP A 212 -5.01 18.61 13.68
N ASP A 213 -5.65 19.79 13.73
CA ASP A 213 -7.10 19.92 13.91
C ASP A 213 -7.90 19.14 12.85
N LYS A 214 -7.39 19.09 11.62
CA LYS A 214 -7.98 18.34 10.53
C LYS A 214 -7.87 16.83 10.78
N GLY A 215 -6.74 16.38 11.33
CA GLY A 215 -6.49 15.00 11.68
C GLY A 215 -7.42 14.53 12.79
N GLU A 216 -7.57 15.32 13.85
CA GLU A 216 -8.52 15.07 14.94
C GLU A 216 -9.96 14.96 14.40
N CYS A 217 -10.38 15.90 13.54
CA CYS A 217 -11.72 15.87 12.93
C CYS A 217 -11.98 14.60 12.10
N ILE A 218 -10.99 14.13 11.35
CA ILE A 218 -11.11 12.87 10.58
C ILE A 218 -11.25 11.68 11.51
N VAL A 219 -10.51 11.63 12.63
CA VAL A 219 -10.60 10.52 13.60
C VAL A 219 -11.96 10.51 14.28
N ASP A 220 -12.42 11.65 14.78
CA ASP A 220 -13.74 11.76 15.42
C ASP A 220 -14.85 11.32 14.46
N TRP A 221 -14.76 11.73 13.20
CA TRP A 221 -15.69 11.30 12.17
C TRP A 221 -15.62 9.80 11.88
N CYS A 222 -14.42 9.20 11.87
CA CYS A 222 -14.27 7.74 11.72
C CYS A 222 -14.95 6.99 12.86
N VAL A 223 -14.77 7.45 14.10
CA VAL A 223 -15.43 6.87 15.29
C VAL A 223 -16.95 6.97 15.19
N GLN A 224 -17.48 8.11 14.76
CA GLN A 224 -18.92 8.32 14.60
C GLN A 224 -19.56 7.44 13.52
N ASN A 225 -18.78 6.94 12.57
CA ASN A 225 -19.25 6.18 11.40
C ASN A 225 -18.76 4.72 11.36
N ASP A 226 -18.22 4.23 12.49
CA ASP A 226 -17.68 2.87 12.64
C ASP A 226 -16.63 2.51 11.57
N LEU A 227 -15.76 3.47 11.24
CA LEU A 227 -14.67 3.28 10.28
C LEU A 227 -13.36 2.95 11.00
N SER A 228 -12.62 2.00 10.43
CA SER A 228 -11.27 1.67 10.86
C SER A 228 -10.22 2.40 10.03
N ILE A 229 -9.14 2.82 10.67
CA ILE A 229 -7.96 3.41 10.02
C ILE A 229 -6.94 2.30 9.79
N ALA A 230 -6.75 1.91 8.53
CA ALA A 230 -5.94 0.76 8.14
C ALA A 230 -4.52 1.15 7.67
N SER A 231 -4.00 2.28 8.16
CA SER A 231 -2.70 2.81 7.76
C SER A 231 -1.57 2.18 8.58
N PRO A 232 -0.52 1.59 7.97
CA PRO A 232 0.51 0.81 8.67
C PRO A 232 1.55 1.67 9.44
N GLY A 233 1.31 2.96 9.66
CA GLY A 233 2.19 3.85 10.44
C GLY A 233 3.57 4.14 9.84
N SER A 234 3.89 3.64 8.64
CA SER A 234 5.12 4.00 7.93
C SER A 234 5.02 5.40 7.30
N ALA A 235 6.13 5.99 6.85
CA ALA A 235 6.07 7.24 6.08
C ALA A 235 5.56 6.99 4.65
N THR A 236 4.71 7.87 4.11
CA THR A 236 4.35 7.89 2.67
C THR A 236 4.98 9.05 1.90
N ARG A 237 5.67 9.94 2.61
CA ARG A 237 6.21 11.15 2.03
C ARG A 237 7.49 11.56 2.72
N LEU A 238 8.52 11.73 1.90
CA LEU A 238 9.70 12.51 2.20
C LEU A 238 9.49 13.95 1.75
N GLN A 239 9.55 14.91 2.67
CA GLN A 239 9.44 16.33 2.33
C GLN A 239 10.70 16.81 1.61
N HIS A 240 10.54 17.36 0.41
CA HIS A 240 11.63 18.02 -0.29
C HIS A 240 12.10 19.25 0.50
N GLY A 241 13.41 19.39 0.68
CA GLY A 241 14.04 20.51 1.37
C GLY A 241 14.38 20.27 2.84
N THR A 242 13.60 19.45 3.55
CA THR A 242 13.85 19.16 4.99
C THR A 242 14.24 17.72 5.27
N ALA A 243 14.08 16.82 4.27
CA ALA A 243 14.22 15.36 4.44
C ALA A 243 13.34 14.78 5.57
N ALA A 244 12.34 15.54 6.03
CA ALA A 244 11.45 15.10 7.08
C ALA A 244 10.42 14.12 6.53
N LEU A 245 10.19 13.04 7.27
CA LEU A 245 9.22 12.01 6.93
C LEU A 245 7.81 12.40 7.44
N SER A 246 6.79 11.90 6.75
CA SER A 246 5.37 12.06 7.09
C SER A 246 4.51 11.05 6.35
N SER A 247 3.28 10.86 6.80
CA SER A 247 2.24 10.02 6.19
C SER A 247 0.92 10.80 6.05
N PRO A 248 0.81 11.79 5.13
CA PRO A 248 -0.45 12.51 4.90
C PRO A 248 -1.53 11.67 4.20
N ASP A 249 -1.17 10.46 3.75
CA ASP A 249 -2.10 9.53 3.11
C ASP A 249 -2.72 8.61 4.16
N VAL A 250 -4.04 8.50 4.15
CA VAL A 250 -4.82 7.64 5.04
C VAL A 250 -5.63 6.63 4.22
N LEU A 251 -5.79 5.44 4.78
CA LEU A 251 -6.75 4.44 4.34
C LEU A 251 -7.82 4.24 5.42
N LEU A 252 -9.08 4.33 5.01
CA LEU A 252 -10.26 4.12 5.84
C LEU A 252 -11.03 2.91 5.31
N CYS A 253 -11.54 2.05 6.20
CA CYS A 253 -12.32 0.89 5.80
C CYS A 253 -13.45 0.57 6.77
N ARG A 254 -14.47 -0.10 6.24
CA ARG A 254 -15.58 -0.71 6.99
C ARG A 254 -15.91 -2.02 6.30
N ASP A 255 -16.12 -3.06 7.09
CA ASP A 255 -16.51 -4.38 6.61
C ASP A 255 -18.03 -4.55 6.62
#